data_AF-A0A852J8S9-F1
#
_entry.id   AF-A0A852J8S9-F1
#
_cell.length_a   1.000
_cell.length_b   1.000
_cell.length_c   1.000
_cell.angle_alpha   90.00
_cell.angle_beta   90.00
_cell.angle_gamma   90.00
#
_symmetry.space_group_name_H-M   'P 1'
#
loop_
_entity.id
_entity.type
_entity.pdbx_description
1 polymer ?
#
loop_
_entity_poly.entity_id
_entity_poly.type
_entity_poly.pdbx_seq_one_letter_code
_entity_poly.pdbx_strand_id
1 'polypeptide(L)'
;FSSLQETHEEHDASTENADDSNHDPQFEPIVSLPEQEIKTLEEDEEELFKMRAKLFRFASANDHPEWKERGTGDVKLLKHKEKGTIRLLMRRDKTLKICANHYITPLMELKPIAGSDRAWVWNTHADFADESPKAELLAIRFLNAENAQKFKAKFEECKNEVEKRSKK
;
A
#
# COMPACT_ATOMS: atom_id res chain seq x y z
N PHE A 1 -12.05 86.75 -9.44
CA PHE A 1 -10.91 85.82 -9.24
C PHE A 1 -11.45 84.41 -9.21
N SER A 2 -11.03 83.59 -10.20
CA SER A 2 -11.01 82.10 -10.25
C SER A 2 -12.35 81.33 -10.08
N SER A 3 -12.93 80.78 -11.15
CA SER A 3 -12.69 79.44 -11.77
C SER A 3 -13.67 78.39 -11.20
N LEU A 4 -14.75 77.97 -11.89
CA LEU A 4 -14.84 76.84 -12.85
C LEU A 4 -14.11 75.56 -12.38
N GLN A 5 -14.84 74.47 -12.08
CA GLN A 5 -15.24 73.37 -13.00
C GLN A 5 -15.39 72.02 -12.26
N GLU A 6 -16.45 71.27 -12.55
CA GLU A 6 -16.67 69.85 -12.17
C GLU A 6 -15.71 68.91 -12.92
N THR A 7 -15.21 67.85 -12.25
CA THR A 7 -14.81 66.54 -12.83
C THR A 7 -14.72 65.52 -11.68
N HIS A 8 -15.60 64.52 -11.62
CA HIS A 8 -15.51 63.17 -12.21
C HIS A 8 -14.59 62.21 -11.42
N GLU A 9 -15.19 61.07 -11.05
CA GLU A 9 -14.62 59.94 -10.33
C GLU A 9 -13.45 59.31 -11.08
N GLU A 10 -12.33 59.03 -10.39
CA GLU A 10 -11.53 57.83 -10.61
C GLU A 10 -11.03 57.32 -9.26
N HIS A 11 -11.60 56.20 -8.83
CA HIS A 11 -11.21 55.45 -7.65
C HIS A 11 -9.98 54.61 -8.01
N ASP A 12 -8.79 55.22 -7.99
CA ASP A 12 -7.55 54.51 -8.29
C ASP A 12 -7.21 53.53 -7.15
N ALA A 13 -7.38 52.26 -7.47
CA ALA A 13 -7.07 51.11 -6.64
C ALA A 13 -5.55 50.94 -6.53
N SER A 14 -4.94 51.64 -5.58
CA SER A 14 -3.66 51.21 -5.03
C SER A 14 -3.91 50.18 -3.93
N THR A 15 -4.27 48.96 -4.33
CA THR A 15 -4.09 47.77 -3.48
C THR A 15 -2.63 47.72 -3.07
N GLU A 16 -2.39 48.06 -1.81
CA GLU A 16 -1.22 47.65 -1.04
C GLU A 16 -1.09 46.12 -1.16
N ASN A 17 -0.35 45.63 -2.15
CA ASN A 17 0.18 44.27 -2.12
C ASN A 17 1.36 44.28 -1.16
N ALA A 18 1.04 44.41 0.13
CA ALA A 18 1.94 44.13 1.22
C ALA A 18 2.21 42.63 1.20
N ASP A 19 3.41 42.31 0.73
CA ASP A 19 4.27 41.27 1.25
C ASP A 19 3.67 39.85 1.27
N ASP A 20 4.02 39.11 0.21
CA ASP A 20 4.01 37.65 0.12
C ASP A 20 4.91 37.06 1.21
N SER A 21 4.45 37.16 2.46
CA SER A 21 5.09 36.61 3.66
C SER A 21 4.80 35.12 3.77
N ASN A 22 5.21 34.35 2.76
CA ASN A 22 5.43 32.92 2.95
C ASN A 22 6.63 32.77 3.89
N HIS A 23 6.34 32.66 5.18
CA HIS A 23 7.32 32.36 6.21
C HIS A 23 7.93 30.98 5.95
N ASP A 24 9.10 30.95 5.30
CA ASP A 24 9.89 29.76 5.00
C ASP A 24 11.25 29.84 5.74
N PRO A 25 11.33 29.36 6.99
CA PRO A 25 12.56 29.40 7.76
C PRO A 25 13.66 28.55 7.11
N GLN A 26 14.78 29.18 6.77
CA GLN A 26 15.96 28.48 6.27
C GLN A 26 16.74 27.84 7.42
N PHE A 27 17.09 26.56 7.28
CA PHE A 27 17.96 25.83 8.22
C PHE A 27 19.24 25.37 7.52
N GLU A 28 20.35 25.36 8.27
CA GLU A 28 21.58 24.73 7.82
C GLU A 28 21.45 23.19 7.92
N PRO A 29 21.86 22.43 6.89
CA PRO A 29 21.81 20.97 6.95
C PRO A 29 22.71 20.40 8.05
N ILE A 30 22.14 19.58 8.95
CA ILE A 30 22.91 18.87 9.99
C ILE A 30 23.75 17.75 9.36
N VAL A 31 23.26 17.14 8.28
CA VAL A 31 23.92 16.05 7.56
C VAL A 31 23.76 16.24 6.05
N SER A 32 24.78 15.84 5.30
CA SER A 32 24.71 15.68 3.85
C SER A 32 24.57 14.19 3.55
N LEU A 33 23.45 13.80 2.96
CA LEU A 33 23.21 12.42 2.54
C LEU A 33 23.54 12.32 1.04
N PRO A 34 24.46 11.43 0.64
CA PRO A 34 24.71 11.18 -0.77
C PRO A 34 23.47 10.55 -1.41
N GLU A 35 23.29 10.79 -2.71
CA GLU A 35 22.30 10.05 -3.48
C GLU A 35 22.64 8.56 -3.46
N GLN A 36 21.63 7.72 -3.21
CA GLN A 36 21.80 6.28 -3.08
C GLN A 36 20.78 5.56 -3.97
N GLU A 37 21.28 4.64 -4.79
CA GLU A 37 20.43 3.72 -5.53
C GLU A 37 19.85 2.66 -4.56
N ILE A 38 18.53 2.63 -4.45
CA ILE A 38 17.81 1.67 -3.59
C ILE A 38 17.20 0.59 -4.47
N LYS A 39 17.55 -0.67 -4.20
CA LYS A 39 16.94 -1.83 -4.86
C LYS A 39 15.65 -2.23 -4.15
N THR A 40 14.68 -2.68 -4.93
CA THR A 40 13.39 -3.14 -4.42
C THR A 40 13.45 -4.57 -3.88
N LEU A 41 14.45 -5.33 -4.35
CA LEU A 41 14.59 -6.78 -4.13
C LEU A 41 13.41 -7.58 -4.71
N GLU A 42 12.83 -7.06 -5.80
CA GLU A 42 11.76 -7.65 -6.61
C GLU A 42 12.23 -7.90 -8.06
N GLU A 43 13.49 -7.60 -8.40
CA GLU A 43 14.00 -7.56 -9.80
C GLU A 43 14.08 -8.96 -10.45
N ASP A 44 14.30 -10.00 -9.65
CA ASP A 44 14.36 -11.40 -10.08
C ASP A 44 13.00 -12.10 -10.09
N GLU A 45 11.92 -11.33 -9.95
CA GLU A 45 10.56 -11.84 -9.87
C GLU A 45 9.69 -11.37 -11.03
N GLU A 46 8.73 -12.20 -11.39
CA GLU A 46 7.67 -11.92 -12.35
C GLU A 46 6.38 -11.55 -11.59
N GLU A 47 5.76 -10.43 -11.97
CA GLU A 47 4.47 -10.01 -11.42
C GLU A 47 3.34 -10.80 -12.08
N LEU A 48 2.78 -11.76 -11.34
CA LEU A 48 1.67 -12.59 -11.80
C LEU A 48 0.32 -11.91 -11.59
N PHE A 49 0.24 -11.01 -10.62
CA PHE A 49 -0.97 -10.30 -10.23
C PHE A 49 -0.61 -8.99 -9.55
N LYS A 50 -1.41 -7.94 -9.80
CA LYS A 50 -1.35 -6.69 -9.06
C LYS A 50 -2.74 -6.08 -8.95
N MET A 51 -3.14 -5.69 -7.74
CA MET A 51 -4.42 -5.04 -7.52
C MET A 51 -4.46 -4.23 -6.24
N ARG A 52 -5.21 -3.12 -6.28
CA ARG A 52 -5.51 -2.30 -5.12
C ARG A 52 -6.34 -3.07 -4.08
N ALA A 53 -5.91 -3.04 -2.82
CA ALA A 53 -6.62 -3.66 -1.71
C ALA A 53 -6.38 -2.97 -0.36
N LYS A 54 -7.18 -3.35 0.64
CA LYS A 54 -6.96 -3.04 2.05
C LYS A 54 -6.73 -4.33 2.83
N LEU A 55 -5.64 -4.38 3.59
CA LEU A 55 -5.22 -5.52 4.39
C LEU A 55 -5.48 -5.26 5.88
N PHE A 56 -5.93 -6.29 6.57
CA PHE A 56 -6.19 -6.33 8.00
C PHE A 56 -5.43 -7.49 8.64
N ARG A 57 -5.06 -7.31 9.89
CA ARG A 57 -4.47 -8.33 10.77
C ARG A 57 -5.43 -8.57 11.93
N PHE A 58 -5.64 -9.83 12.31
CA PHE A 58 -6.40 -10.17 13.51
C PHE A 58 -5.50 -10.07 14.75
N ALA A 59 -5.85 -9.21 15.70
CA ALA A 59 -5.13 -9.04 16.95
C ALA A 59 -5.75 -9.91 18.05
N SER A 60 -5.34 -11.17 18.15
CA SER A 60 -5.88 -12.12 19.13
C SER A 60 -5.29 -11.98 20.54
N ALA A 61 -4.14 -11.32 20.68
CA ALA A 61 -3.45 -11.15 21.97
C ALA A 61 -4.06 -10.03 22.86
N ASN A 62 -5.06 -9.31 22.35
CA ASN A 62 -5.75 -8.27 23.10
C ASN A 62 -6.91 -8.88 23.93
N ASP A 63 -7.30 -8.18 25.00
CA ASP A 63 -8.47 -8.55 25.83
C ASP A 63 -9.76 -8.73 24.99
N HIS A 64 -9.83 -8.04 23.85
CA HIS A 64 -10.87 -8.21 22.84
C HIS A 64 -10.25 -8.50 21.47
N PRO A 65 -10.42 -9.71 20.93
CA PRO A 65 -9.95 -10.06 19.60
C PRO A 65 -10.63 -9.21 18.52
N GLU A 66 -9.83 -8.49 17.73
CA GLU A 66 -10.35 -7.54 16.74
C GLU A 66 -9.52 -7.50 15.46
N TRP A 67 -10.15 -7.03 14.38
CA TRP A 67 -9.48 -6.75 13.12
C TRP A 67 -8.88 -5.35 13.13
N LYS A 68 -7.56 -5.26 12.95
CA LYS A 68 -6.84 -3.99 12.81
C LYS A 68 -6.41 -3.78 11.37
N GLU A 69 -6.57 -2.56 10.86
CA GLU A 69 -6.02 -2.21 9.55
C GLU A 69 -4.49 -2.34 9.59
N ARG A 70 -3.94 -3.11 8.66
CA ARG A 70 -2.50 -3.33 8.53
C ARG A 70 -1.90 -2.46 7.44
N GLY A 71 -2.63 -2.21 6.36
CA GLY A 71 -2.20 -1.31 5.30
C GLY A 71 -3.18 -1.25 4.12
N THR A 72 -3.09 -0.17 3.36
CA THR A 72 -3.82 0.03 2.10
C THR A 72 -2.80 0.31 0.99
N GLY A 73 -2.95 -0.36 -0.15
CA GLY A 73 -1.98 -0.30 -1.25
C GLY A 73 -2.22 -1.38 -2.31
N ASP A 74 -1.20 -1.63 -3.13
CA ASP A 74 -1.25 -2.69 -4.15
C ASP A 74 -0.73 -4.00 -3.56
N VAL A 75 -1.57 -5.04 -3.61
CA VAL A 75 -1.14 -6.42 -3.38
C VAL A 75 -0.60 -7.00 -4.68
N LYS A 76 0.55 -7.66 -4.61
CA LYS A 76 1.19 -8.37 -5.72
C LYS A 76 1.36 -9.84 -5.39
N LEU A 77 1.25 -10.68 -6.42
CA LEU A 77 1.76 -12.06 -6.41
C LEU A 77 2.99 -12.12 -7.30
N LEU A 78 4.14 -12.44 -6.71
CA LEU A 78 5.45 -12.38 -7.35
C LEU A 78 6.07 -13.77 -7.41
N LYS A 79 6.53 -14.19 -8.58
CA LYS A 79 7.19 -15.48 -8.80
C LYS A 79 8.66 -15.28 -9.09
N HIS A 80 9.53 -15.89 -8.31
CA HIS A 80 10.98 -15.87 -8.57
C HIS A 80 11.32 -16.63 -9.84
N LYS A 81 12.04 -16.00 -10.77
CA LYS A 81 12.35 -16.53 -12.11
C LYS A 81 13.11 -17.86 -12.06
N GLU A 82 14.15 -17.93 -11.23
CA GLU A 82 14.97 -19.14 -11.08
C GLU A 82 14.38 -20.16 -10.09
N LYS A 83 14.00 -19.71 -8.89
CA LYS A 83 13.54 -20.59 -7.81
C LYS A 83 12.11 -21.07 -7.99
N GLY A 84 11.29 -20.40 -8.81
CA GLY A 84 9.87 -20.72 -8.99
C GLY A 84 9.02 -20.60 -7.73
N THR A 85 9.54 -20.01 -6.64
CA THR A 85 8.77 -19.72 -5.43
C THR A 85 7.87 -18.52 -5.67
N ILE A 86 6.64 -18.56 -5.14
CA ILE A 86 5.67 -17.48 -5.29
C ILE A 86 5.40 -16.85 -3.92
N ARG A 87 5.47 -15.52 -3.83
CA ARG A 87 5.15 -14.76 -2.62
C ARG A 87 4.05 -13.74 -2.86
N LEU A 88 3.32 -13.44 -1.78
CA LEU A 88 2.45 -12.28 -1.68
C LEU A 88 3.27 -11.13 -1.10
N LEU A 89 3.30 -10.00 -1.79
CA LEU A 89 3.94 -8.77 -1.33
C LEU A 89 2.95 -7.61 -1.41
N MET A 90 2.87 -6.81 -0.36
CA MET A 90 2.02 -5.62 -0.33
C MET A 90 2.73 -4.46 0.36
N ARG A 91 2.67 -3.27 -0.22
CA ARG A 91 3.25 -2.03 0.33
C ARG A 91 2.14 -1.01 0.59
N ARG A 92 2.32 -0.21 1.64
CA ARG A 92 1.42 0.90 1.95
C ARG A 92 1.64 2.08 1.00
N ASP A 93 0.57 2.77 0.64
CA ASP A 93 0.69 4.03 -0.07
C ASP A 93 1.54 5.05 0.67
N LYS A 94 2.15 5.96 -0.10
CA LYS A 94 2.96 7.10 0.34
C LYS A 94 4.24 6.70 1.07
N THR A 95 4.15 5.85 2.08
CA THR A 95 5.28 5.38 2.90
C THR A 95 6.06 4.24 2.26
N LEU A 96 5.46 3.51 1.32
CA LEU A 96 6.05 2.35 0.63
C LEU A 96 6.52 1.20 1.56
N LYS A 97 6.20 1.30 2.86
CA LYS A 97 6.49 0.27 3.87
C LYS A 97 5.72 -1.00 3.55
N ILE A 98 6.39 -2.14 3.66
CA ILE A 98 5.78 -3.46 3.50
C ILE A 98 4.72 -3.67 4.61
N CYS A 99 3.57 -4.21 4.23
CA CYS A 99 2.49 -4.59 5.14
C CYS A 99 2.08 -6.07 5.06
N ALA A 100 2.53 -6.78 4.02
CA ALA A 100 2.55 -8.24 3.94
C ALA A 100 3.72 -8.69 3.06
N ASN A 101 4.41 -9.76 3.47
CA ASN A 101 5.48 -10.41 2.71
C ASN A 101 5.63 -11.86 3.17
N HIS A 102 5.03 -12.80 2.44
CA HIS A 102 5.13 -14.23 2.75
C HIS A 102 4.98 -15.09 1.51
N TYR A 103 5.55 -16.29 1.53
CA TYR A 103 5.36 -17.27 0.46
C TYR A 103 3.95 -17.85 0.47
N ILE A 104 3.42 -18.12 -0.73
CA ILE A 104 2.24 -18.98 -0.89
C ILE A 104 2.68 -20.42 -0.65
N THR A 105 1.94 -21.12 0.20
CA THR A 105 2.17 -22.54 0.51
C THR A 105 0.97 -23.38 0.08
N PRO A 106 1.15 -24.68 -0.25
CA PRO A 106 0.05 -25.54 -0.70
C PRO A 106 -1.11 -25.68 0.30
N LEU A 107 -0.82 -25.51 1.59
CA LEU A 107 -1.81 -25.63 2.68
C LEU A 107 -2.60 -24.33 2.93
N MET A 108 -2.25 -23.24 2.26
CA MET A 108 -2.92 -21.95 2.44
C MET A 108 -4.30 -21.96 1.76
N GLU A 109 -5.32 -21.42 2.45
CA GLU A 109 -6.71 -21.43 1.96
C GLU A 109 -7.34 -20.05 2.15
N LEU A 110 -7.90 -19.49 1.08
CA LEU A 110 -8.71 -18.27 1.13
C LEU A 110 -10.15 -18.60 1.51
N LYS A 111 -10.54 -18.21 2.73
CA LYS A 111 -11.92 -18.39 3.24
C LYS A 111 -12.72 -17.11 3.09
N PRO A 112 -14.01 -17.18 2.73
CA PRO A 112 -14.88 -16.00 2.70
C PRO A 112 -15.10 -15.46 4.12
N ILE A 113 -15.37 -14.15 4.23
CA ILE A 113 -15.73 -13.51 5.50
C ILE A 113 -17.25 -13.34 5.55
N ALA A 114 -17.88 -13.75 6.64
CA ALA A 114 -19.32 -13.57 6.83
C ALA A 114 -19.71 -12.09 6.68
N GLY A 115 -20.72 -11.81 5.85
CA GLY A 115 -21.17 -10.44 5.57
C GLY A 115 -20.29 -9.67 4.57
N SER A 116 -19.33 -10.30 3.89
CA SER A 116 -18.58 -9.67 2.80
C SER A 116 -18.39 -10.60 1.60
N ASP A 117 -18.77 -10.11 0.42
CA ASP A 117 -18.56 -10.74 -0.90
C ASP A 117 -17.22 -10.34 -1.56
N ARG A 118 -16.52 -9.38 -0.95
CA ARG A 118 -15.32 -8.73 -1.50
C ARG A 118 -14.09 -8.88 -0.59
N ALA A 119 -14.10 -9.84 0.33
CA ALA A 119 -13.01 -10.06 1.25
C ALA A 119 -12.71 -11.54 1.50
N TRP A 120 -11.43 -11.83 1.72
CA TRP A 120 -10.92 -13.16 2.03
C TRP A 120 -10.07 -13.13 3.30
N VAL A 121 -10.07 -14.24 4.04
CA VAL A 121 -9.21 -14.47 5.20
C VAL A 121 -8.34 -15.71 5.00
N TRP A 122 -7.07 -15.65 5.43
CA TRP A 122 -6.15 -16.78 5.42
C TRP A 122 -5.13 -16.69 6.57
N ASN A 123 -4.50 -17.82 6.88
CA ASN A 123 -3.40 -17.89 7.83
C ASN A 123 -2.06 -17.98 7.09
N THR A 124 -1.03 -17.33 7.63
CA THR A 124 0.37 -17.50 7.22
C THR A 124 1.24 -17.72 8.46
N HIS A 125 2.16 -18.68 8.40
CA HIS A 125 3.01 -19.02 9.54
C HIS A 125 4.22 -18.08 9.70
N ALA A 126 4.61 -17.38 8.62
CA ALA A 126 5.83 -16.58 8.59
C ALA A 126 5.68 -15.37 7.65
N ASP A 127 4.82 -14.42 8.01
CA ASP A 127 4.82 -13.08 7.41
C ASP A 127 6.05 -12.30 7.87
N PHE A 128 6.74 -11.67 6.92
CA PHE A 128 8.01 -10.97 7.12
C PHE A 128 7.89 -9.45 6.87
N ALA A 129 6.69 -8.87 7.02
CA ALA A 129 6.49 -7.44 6.79
C ALA A 129 7.22 -6.55 7.80
N ASP A 130 7.50 -7.05 9.00
CA ASP A 130 8.22 -6.36 10.07
C ASP A 130 9.67 -6.89 10.22
N GLU A 131 10.27 -7.39 9.13
CA GLU A 131 11.64 -7.93 9.08
C GLU A 131 11.92 -9.07 10.08
N SER A 132 10.86 -9.73 10.52
CA SER A 132 10.87 -10.85 11.46
C SER A 132 9.70 -11.77 11.14
N PRO A 133 9.88 -13.10 11.15
CA PRO A 133 8.83 -14.04 10.79
C PRO A 133 7.76 -14.08 11.88
N LYS A 134 6.51 -13.80 11.51
CA LYS A 134 5.36 -13.82 12.42
C LYS A 134 4.21 -14.65 11.84
N ALA A 135 3.58 -15.44 12.70
CA ALA A 135 2.33 -16.09 12.34
C ALA A 135 1.20 -15.05 12.36
N GLU A 136 0.43 -14.99 11.28
CA GLU A 136 -0.61 -13.98 11.07
C GLU A 136 -1.90 -14.59 10.55
N LEU A 137 -3.02 -14.12 11.08
CA LEU A 137 -4.33 -14.29 10.46
C LEU A 137 -4.67 -12.97 9.75
N LEU A 138 -4.64 -13.02 8.42
CA LEU A 138 -4.79 -11.86 7.56
C LEU A 138 -6.14 -11.87 6.85
N ALA A 139 -6.73 -10.70 6.70
CA ALA A 139 -7.89 -10.49 5.85
C ALA A 139 -7.59 -9.41 4.82
N ILE A 140 -8.02 -9.62 3.58
CA ILE A 140 -7.87 -8.65 2.50
C ILE A 140 -9.23 -8.30 1.93
N ARG A 141 -9.47 -7.02 1.68
CA ARG A 141 -10.71 -6.50 1.10
C ARG A 141 -10.41 -5.74 -0.20
N PHE A 142 -11.19 -6.02 -1.22
CA PHE A 142 -11.11 -5.37 -2.53
C PHE A 142 -12.26 -4.38 -2.72
N LEU A 143 -12.18 -3.59 -3.78
CA LEU A 143 -13.20 -2.58 -4.12
C LEU A 143 -14.59 -3.23 -4.28
N ASN A 144 -14.66 -4.31 -5.04
CA ASN A 144 -15.88 -5.03 -5.39
C ASN A 144 -15.67 -6.55 -5.39
N ALA A 145 -16.77 -7.31 -5.50
CA ALA A 145 -16.74 -8.77 -5.50
C ALA A 145 -15.96 -9.36 -6.68
N GLU A 146 -16.06 -8.76 -7.87
CA GLU A 146 -15.35 -9.20 -9.07
C GLU A 146 -13.83 -9.20 -8.85
N ASN A 147 -13.29 -8.12 -8.29
CA ASN A 147 -11.88 -7.99 -7.97
C ASN A 147 -11.43 -9.03 -6.93
N ALA A 148 -12.28 -9.28 -5.93
CA ALA A 148 -12.01 -10.32 -4.94
C ALA A 148 -11.96 -11.72 -5.58
N GLN A 149 -12.85 -12.02 -6.53
CA GLN A 149 -12.82 -13.31 -7.25
C GLN A 149 -11.59 -13.42 -8.16
N LYS A 150 -11.19 -12.34 -8.86
CA LYS A 150 -9.96 -12.31 -9.67
C LYS A 150 -8.72 -12.61 -8.82
N PHE A 151 -8.62 -11.99 -7.64
CA PHE A 151 -7.55 -12.29 -6.70
C PHE A 151 -7.58 -13.76 -6.26
N LYS A 152 -8.75 -14.26 -5.84
CA LYS A 152 -8.88 -15.66 -5.40
C LYS A 152 -8.47 -16.65 -6.49
N ALA A 153 -8.97 -16.45 -7.72
CA ALA A 153 -8.64 -17.30 -8.85
C ALA A 153 -7.13 -17.33 -9.09
N LYS A 154 -6.47 -16.16 -9.09
CA LYS A 154 -5.03 -16.10 -9.32
C LYS A 154 -4.21 -16.64 -8.16
N PHE A 155 -4.67 -16.45 -6.93
CA PHE A 155 -4.07 -17.02 -5.73
C PHE A 155 -4.11 -18.56 -5.75
N GLU A 156 -5.25 -19.15 -6.09
CA GLU A 156 -5.40 -20.61 -6.20
C GLU A 156 -4.58 -21.19 -7.36
N GLU A 157 -4.48 -20.48 -8.49
CA GLU A 157 -3.57 -20.84 -9.59
C GLU A 157 -2.11 -20.92 -9.09
N CYS A 158 -1.65 -19.88 -8.39
CA CYS A 158 -0.31 -19.84 -7.81
C CYS A 158 -0.09 -20.97 -6.79
N LYS A 159 -1.08 -21.24 -5.93
CA LYS A 159 -1.01 -22.32 -4.94
C LYS A 159 -0.85 -23.69 -5.62
N ASN A 160 -1.65 -23.95 -6.64
CA ASN A 160 -1.60 -25.21 -7.41
C ASN A 160 -0.27 -25.37 -8.14
N GLU A 161 0.32 -24.28 -8.63
CA GLU A 161 1.66 -24.31 -9.24
C GLU A 161 2.73 -24.68 -8.21
N VAL A 162 2.71 -24.06 -7.03
CA VAL A 162 3.63 -24.38 -5.93
C VAL A 162 3.47 -25.83 -5.48
N GLU A 163 2.24 -26.32 -5.37
CA GLU A 163 1.96 -27.71 -5.00
C GLU A 163 2.54 -28.70 -6.01
N LYS A 164 2.29 -28.48 -7.31
CA LYS A 164 2.85 -29.33 -8.38
C LYS A 164 4.38 -29.37 -8.34
N ARG A 165 5.02 -28.23 -8.06
CA ARG A 165 6.48 -28.15 -7.92
C ARG A 165 7.01 -28.91 -6.71
N SER A 166 6.29 -28.91 -5.59
CA SER A 166 6.71 -29.62 -4.37
C SER A 166 6.66 -31.15 -4.48
N LYS A 167 5.90 -31.68 -5.44
CA LYS A 167 5.77 -33.12 -5.71
C LYS A 167 6.76 -33.64 -6.76
N LYS A 168 7.55 -32.76 -7.36
CA LYS A 168 8.57 -33.07 -8.37
C LYS A 168 9.94 -33.16 -7.73
#